data_AF-A0A7R9BTC0-F1
#
_entry.id   AF-A0A7R9BTC0-F1
#
_cell.length_a   1.000
_cell.length_b   1.000
_cell.length_c   1.000
_cell.angle_alpha   90.00
_cell.angle_beta   90.00
_cell.angle_gamma   90.00
#
_symmetry.space_group_name_H-M   'P 1'
#
loop_
_entity.id
_entity.type
_entity.pdbx_description
1 polymer ?
#
loop_
_entity_poly.entity_id
_entity_poly.type
_entity_poly.pdbx_seq_one_letter_code
_entity_poly.pdbx_strand_id
1 'polypeptide(L)'
;MEIGNLSGVAMLLILALSSTNGNPETSATSVGNLTRSKSARQAESYYEKYEGLAVASNDLGKFKDLLSPILKRRVSGTPAHAAVRQHVSKTLTDYGFTVWHHEFKDRVPVVDLVIRGQELSFTNIVATYHLDNTNGPKRKKLILACHYDSLYAHALSSFVGATDSAVPCAILLDIARVLAPLLSKVENLIFKRASGGRCNRRVARHPREMENDTLGVGADA
;
A
#
# COMPACT_ATOMS: atom_id res chain seq x y z
N MET A 1 -12.83 29.38 29.32
CA MET A 1 -11.63 28.51 29.29
C MET A 1 -11.61 27.91 27.90
N GLU A 2 -11.02 28.63 26.95
CA GLU A 2 -10.97 28.19 25.55
C GLU A 2 -10.04 26.98 25.46
N ILE A 3 -10.57 25.90 24.91
CA ILE A 3 -9.80 24.71 24.53
C ILE A 3 -9.03 25.14 23.29
N GLY A 4 -7.85 25.73 23.50
CA GLY A 4 -6.97 26.17 22.42
C GLY A 4 -6.68 25.00 21.49
N ASN A 5 -6.87 25.22 20.20
CA ASN A 5 -6.56 24.26 19.13
C ASN A 5 -5.19 23.60 19.37
N LEU A 6 -5.21 22.33 19.79
CA LEU A 6 -4.07 21.43 19.65
C LEU A 6 -3.92 21.12 18.16
N SER A 7 -3.35 22.03 17.37
CA SER A 7 -2.77 21.62 16.08
C SER A 7 -1.45 20.89 16.38
N GLY A 8 -1.58 19.68 16.91
CA GLY A 8 -0.47 18.73 16.94
C GLY A 8 -0.14 18.40 15.48
N VAL A 9 1.02 18.85 15.02
CA VAL A 9 1.58 18.46 13.73
C VAL A 9 1.95 16.98 13.84
N ALA A 10 0.98 16.11 13.53
CA ALA A 10 1.13 14.66 13.62
C ALA A 10 2.01 14.16 12.47
N MET A 11 2.99 13.33 12.81
CA MET A 11 4.00 12.87 11.87
C MET A 11 3.53 11.64 11.11
N LEU A 12 3.00 11.84 9.92
CA LEU A 12 2.26 10.83 9.20
C LEU A 12 3.19 9.81 8.51
N LEU A 13 2.99 8.54 8.82
CA LEU A 13 3.39 7.39 8.01
C LEU A 13 2.26 7.13 7.02
N ILE A 14 2.54 7.15 5.72
CA ILE A 14 1.58 6.84 4.65
C ILE A 14 2.07 5.58 3.92
N LEU A 15 1.26 4.53 3.90
CA LEU A 15 1.44 3.34 3.09
C LEU A 15 0.47 3.39 1.90
N ALA A 16 1.00 3.52 0.68
CA ALA A 16 0.19 3.63 -0.54
C ALA A 16 0.38 2.43 -1.48
N LEU A 17 -0.72 1.76 -1.83
CA LEU A 17 -0.75 0.64 -2.80
C LEU A 17 -1.43 1.09 -4.09
N SER A 18 -0.70 1.11 -5.22
CA SER A 18 -1.23 1.59 -6.50
C SER A 18 -1.74 0.43 -7.38
N SER A 19 -2.96 0.55 -7.94
CA SER A 19 -3.53 -0.44 -8.88
C SER A 19 -3.51 0.03 -10.35
N THR A 20 -3.47 -0.92 -11.29
CA THR A 20 -3.63 -0.69 -12.73
C THR A 20 -5.11 -0.83 -13.13
N ASN A 21 -5.57 -0.03 -14.11
CA ASN A 21 -6.94 -0.09 -14.60
C ASN A 21 -7.21 -1.43 -15.30
N GLY A 22 -7.99 -2.31 -14.64
CA GLY A 22 -8.89 -3.23 -15.34
C GLY A 22 -10.15 -2.47 -15.76
N ASN A 23 -10.67 -2.79 -16.94
CA ASN A 23 -11.92 -2.24 -17.48
C ASN A 23 -13.03 -2.28 -16.39
N PRO A 24 -13.77 -1.19 -16.12
CA PRO A 24 -14.79 -1.18 -15.06
C PRO A 24 -16.03 -2.04 -15.35
N GLU A 25 -16.11 -2.66 -16.52
CA GLU A 25 -17.21 -3.53 -16.90
C GLU A 25 -16.93 -4.98 -16.50
N THR A 26 -17.41 -5.38 -15.31
CA THR A 26 -17.95 -6.71 -14.94
C THR A 26 -17.83 -6.96 -13.45
N SER A 27 -18.35 -6.08 -12.59
CA SER A 27 -18.68 -6.42 -11.20
C SER A 27 -19.69 -5.43 -10.60
N ALA A 28 -20.75 -5.10 -11.34
CA ALA A 28 -21.97 -4.62 -10.71
C ALA A 28 -22.70 -5.85 -10.13
N THR A 29 -22.19 -6.41 -9.03
CA THR A 29 -22.99 -7.32 -8.22
C THR A 29 -24.13 -6.49 -7.64
N SER A 30 -25.31 -6.70 -8.21
CA SER A 30 -26.60 -6.32 -7.65
C SER A 30 -26.58 -6.49 -6.13
N VAL A 31 -26.89 -5.42 -5.41
CA VAL A 31 -27.05 -5.41 -3.94
C VAL A 31 -28.33 -6.18 -3.63
N GLY A 32 -28.26 -7.51 -3.74
CA GLY A 32 -29.30 -8.42 -3.29
C GLY A 32 -29.23 -8.57 -1.77
N ASN A 33 -30.40 -8.69 -1.12
CA ASN A 33 -30.53 -8.90 0.32
C ASN A 33 -29.61 -10.01 0.82
N LEU A 34 -28.60 -9.63 1.61
CA LEU A 34 -27.56 -10.52 2.11
C LEU A 34 -28.09 -11.29 3.34
N THR A 35 -28.49 -12.54 3.13
CA THR A 35 -28.89 -13.43 4.23
C THR A 35 -27.65 -13.88 5.02
N ARG A 36 -27.80 -14.09 6.34
CA ARG A 36 -26.72 -14.53 7.26
C ARG A 36 -25.96 -15.77 6.78
N SER A 37 -26.64 -16.67 6.05
CA SER A 37 -26.03 -17.87 5.46
C SER A 37 -25.17 -17.59 4.23
N LYS A 38 -25.49 -16.56 3.44
CA LYS A 38 -24.70 -16.14 2.28
C LYS A 38 -23.46 -15.35 2.70
N SER A 39 -23.58 -14.49 3.72
CA SER A 39 -22.42 -13.76 4.27
C SER A 39 -21.42 -14.71 4.96
N ALA A 40 -21.90 -15.73 5.69
CA ALA A 40 -21.04 -16.73 6.31
C ALA A 40 -20.27 -17.57 5.26
N ARG A 41 -20.95 -18.08 4.24
CA ARG A 41 -20.29 -18.82 3.13
C ARG A 41 -19.30 -17.96 2.37
N GLN A 42 -19.60 -16.68 2.18
CA GLN A 42 -18.67 -15.74 1.55
C GLN A 42 -17.45 -15.49 2.43
N ALA A 43 -17.62 -15.38 3.75
CA ALA A 43 -16.51 -15.26 4.70
C ALA A 43 -15.63 -16.52 4.75
N GLU A 44 -16.23 -17.72 4.74
CA GLU A 44 -15.51 -19.01 4.67
C GLU A 44 -14.68 -19.10 3.37
N SER A 45 -15.28 -18.76 2.23
CA SER A 45 -14.57 -18.74 0.94
C SER A 45 -13.38 -17.77 0.93
N TYR A 46 -13.49 -16.62 1.59
CA TYR A 46 -12.36 -15.70 1.76
C TYR A 46 -11.29 -16.25 2.71
N TYR A 47 -11.69 -16.94 3.78
CA TYR A 47 -10.77 -17.59 4.70
C TYR A 47 -9.95 -18.67 4.00
N GLU A 48 -10.58 -19.60 3.26
CA GLU A 48 -9.87 -20.61 2.48
C GLU A 48 -8.91 -19.98 1.46
N LYS A 49 -9.34 -18.90 0.80
CA LYS A 49 -8.53 -18.19 -0.19
C LYS A 49 -7.33 -17.46 0.42
N TYR A 50 -7.44 -16.98 1.66
CA TYR A 50 -6.44 -16.13 2.31
C TYR A 50 -5.87 -16.73 3.59
N GLU A 51 -6.05 -18.03 3.83
CA GLU A 51 -5.57 -18.72 5.03
C GLU A 51 -4.05 -18.52 5.20
N GLY A 52 -3.30 -18.64 4.11
CA GLY A 52 -1.85 -18.39 4.12
C GLY A 52 -1.47 -16.96 4.52
N LEU A 53 -2.30 -15.95 4.22
CA LEU A 53 -2.10 -14.58 4.71
C LEU A 53 -2.42 -14.48 6.19
N ALA A 54 -3.52 -15.07 6.64
CA ALA A 54 -3.94 -15.06 8.03
C ALA A 54 -2.88 -15.71 8.93
N VAL A 55 -2.32 -16.85 8.50
CA VAL A 55 -1.20 -17.52 9.16
C VAL A 55 0.05 -16.63 9.16
N ALA A 56 0.39 -16.02 8.02
CA ALA A 56 1.56 -15.14 7.92
C ALA A 56 1.44 -13.87 8.79
N SER A 57 0.23 -13.33 8.99
CA SER A 57 -0.04 -12.19 9.87
C SER A 57 -0.10 -12.56 11.34
N ASN A 58 -0.30 -13.82 11.68
CA ASN A 58 -0.38 -14.29 13.06
C ASN A 58 1.00 -14.67 13.64
N ASP A 59 2.05 -13.94 13.26
CA ASP A 59 3.41 -14.12 13.77
C ASP A 59 3.71 -13.08 14.85
N LEU A 60 3.44 -13.44 16.10
CA LEU A 60 3.67 -12.56 17.25
C LEU A 60 5.15 -12.23 17.46
N GLY A 61 6.06 -13.12 17.06
CA GLY A 61 7.50 -12.86 17.14
C GLY A 61 7.89 -11.71 16.22
N LYS A 62 7.49 -11.81 14.95
CA LYS A 62 7.72 -10.74 13.97
C LYS A 62 7.04 -9.44 14.34
N PHE A 63 5.81 -9.50 14.86
CA PHE A 63 5.12 -8.30 15.32
C PHE A 63 5.88 -7.59 16.44
N LYS A 64 6.44 -8.33 17.41
CA LYS A 64 7.26 -7.78 18.49
C LYS A 64 8.57 -7.16 17.96
N ASP A 65 9.19 -7.80 16.98
CA ASP A 65 10.40 -7.26 16.32
C ASP A 65 10.13 -5.91 15.63
N LEU A 66 8.93 -5.73 15.06
CA LEU A 66 8.50 -4.48 14.43
C LEU A 66 8.10 -3.40 15.45
N LEU A 67 7.48 -3.80 16.57
CA LEU A 67 7.00 -2.86 17.59
C LEU A 67 8.11 -2.35 18.51
N SER A 68 9.01 -3.23 18.95
CA SER A 68 10.00 -2.92 19.99
C SER A 68 10.89 -1.70 19.69
N PRO A 69 11.33 -1.43 18.44
CA PRO A 69 12.17 -0.26 18.16
C PRO A 69 11.39 1.07 18.20
N ILE A 70 10.07 1.00 18.06
CA ILE A 70 9.14 2.14 18.05
C ILE A 70 8.63 2.44 19.46
N LEU A 71 8.50 1.42 20.32
CA LEU A 71 7.93 1.49 21.67
C LEU A 71 8.87 2.17 22.69
N LYS A 72 9.21 3.41 22.41
CA LYS A 72 10.01 4.31 23.23
C LYS A 72 9.52 5.74 23.05
N ARG A 73 9.92 6.62 23.96
CA ARG A 73 9.66 8.06 23.80
C ARG A 73 10.39 8.58 22.56
N ARG A 74 9.63 9.18 21.65
CA ARG A 74 10.05 9.55 20.29
C ARG A 74 9.44 10.89 19.88
N VAL A 75 9.63 11.89 20.73
CA VAL A 75 9.15 13.25 20.48
C VAL A 75 9.86 13.84 19.26
N SER A 76 9.13 14.57 18.41
CA SER A 76 9.68 15.27 17.25
C SER A 76 10.92 16.09 17.60
N GLY A 77 11.95 16.01 16.75
CA GLY A 77 13.25 16.66 16.97
C GLY A 77 14.23 15.90 17.88
N THR A 78 13.82 14.84 18.56
CA THR A 78 14.74 14.04 19.39
C THR A 78 15.55 13.00 18.58
N PRO A 79 16.74 12.57 19.05
CA PRO A 79 17.48 11.48 18.42
C PRO A 79 16.69 10.16 18.36
N ALA A 80 15.85 9.90 19.38
CA ALA A 80 15.01 8.72 19.41
C ALA A 80 13.95 8.73 18.29
N HIS A 81 13.35 9.89 17.99
CA HIS A 81 12.45 10.06 16.86
C HIS A 81 13.15 9.83 15.52
N ALA A 82 14.37 10.36 15.34
CA ALA A 82 15.17 10.10 14.13
C ALA A 82 15.51 8.61 13.96
N ALA A 83 15.83 7.91 15.05
CA ALA A 83 16.08 6.47 15.02
C ALA A 83 14.82 5.66 14.64
N VAL A 84 13.63 6.07 15.12
CA VAL A 84 12.36 5.45 14.70
C VAL A 84 12.11 5.68 13.22
N ARG A 85 12.30 6.91 12.72
CA ARG A 85 12.18 7.23 11.29
C ARG A 85 13.10 6.34 10.44
N GLN A 86 14.36 6.17 10.85
CA GLN A 86 15.31 5.32 10.15
C GLN A 86 14.86 3.85 10.15
N HIS A 87 14.42 3.34 11.30
CA HIS A 87 13.92 1.96 11.41
C HIS A 87 12.72 1.72 10.49
N VAL A 88 11.70 2.60 10.52
CA VAL A 88 10.50 2.49 9.69
C VAL A 88 10.87 2.56 8.20
N SER A 89 11.70 3.54 7.82
CA SER A 89 12.12 3.72 6.42
C SER A 89 12.87 2.50 5.90
N LYS A 90 13.85 2.01 6.67
CA LYS A 90 14.62 0.82 6.29
C LYS A 90 13.72 -0.40 6.15
N THR A 91 12.84 -0.64 7.12
CA THR A 91 11.92 -1.79 7.12
C THR A 91 11.03 -1.78 5.87
N LEU A 92 10.46 -0.64 5.51
CA LEU A 92 9.62 -0.52 4.31
C LEU A 92 10.42 -0.69 3.01
N THR A 93 11.64 -0.16 2.95
CA THR A 93 12.56 -0.40 1.82
C THR A 93 12.93 -1.87 1.69
N ASP A 94 13.21 -2.56 2.79
CA ASP A 94 13.52 -4.00 2.80
C ASP A 94 12.32 -4.83 2.26
N TYR A 95 11.09 -4.33 2.40
CA TYR A 95 9.86 -4.93 1.84
C TYR A 95 9.53 -4.48 0.41
N GLY A 96 10.42 -3.74 -0.26
CA GLY A 96 10.28 -3.34 -1.66
C GLY A 96 9.45 -2.07 -1.88
N PHE A 97 9.15 -1.29 -0.83
CA PHE A 97 8.49 0.00 -1.00
C PHE A 97 9.50 1.09 -1.36
N THR A 98 9.10 1.99 -2.27
CA THR A 98 9.81 3.25 -2.50
C THR A 98 9.45 4.21 -1.38
N VAL A 99 10.44 4.58 -0.57
CA VAL A 99 10.28 5.48 0.58
C VAL A 99 10.85 6.86 0.23
N TRP A 100 10.08 7.90 0.52
CA TRP A 100 10.54 9.28 0.47
C TRP A 100 10.13 10.04 1.73
N HIS A 101 10.90 11.08 2.05
CA HIS A 101 10.72 11.90 3.23
C HIS A 101 10.19 13.27 2.84
N HIS A 102 9.11 13.72 3.48
CA HIS A 102 8.60 15.07 3.33
C HIS A 102 9.00 15.88 4.55
N GLU A 103 9.99 16.75 4.38
CA GLU A 103 10.54 17.58 5.44
C GLU A 103 9.99 18.99 5.39
N PHE A 104 9.60 19.50 6.56
CA PHE A 104 9.20 20.88 6.73
C PHE A 104 9.58 21.36 8.13
N LYS A 105 9.50 22.66 8.35
CA LYS A 105 9.72 23.28 9.66
C LYS A 105 8.46 24.02 10.07
N ASP A 106 8.08 23.90 11.33
CA ASP A 106 6.95 24.63 11.86
C ASP A 106 7.16 24.98 13.33
N ARG A 107 6.47 26.01 13.81
CA ARG A 107 6.50 26.44 15.20
C ARG A 107 5.45 25.69 15.98
N VAL A 108 5.87 25.01 17.05
CA VAL A 108 4.91 24.35 17.93
C VAL A 108 4.17 25.34 18.82
N PRO A 109 2.86 25.15 19.05
CA PRO A 109 2.10 25.97 19.99
C PRO A 109 2.70 25.90 21.40
N VAL A 110 2.45 26.94 22.19
CA VAL A 110 2.95 27.07 23.57
C VAL A 110 2.19 26.13 24.49
N VAL A 111 2.49 24.83 24.41
CA VAL A 111 1.86 23.79 25.25
C VAL A 111 2.70 23.45 26.50
N ASP A 112 3.97 23.88 26.53
CA ASP A 112 4.87 23.62 27.66
C ASP A 112 5.97 24.69 27.78
N LEU A 113 6.50 24.90 28.99
CA LEU A 113 7.45 25.98 29.31
C LEU A 113 8.83 25.81 28.66
N VAL A 114 9.20 24.59 28.28
CA VAL A 114 10.54 24.27 27.75
C VAL A 114 10.62 24.31 26.21
N ILE A 115 9.53 24.11 25.49
CA ILE A 115 9.49 24.17 24.01
C ILE A 115 8.66 25.36 23.53
N ARG A 116 8.80 26.52 24.20
CA ARG A 116 8.02 27.72 23.87
C ARG A 116 8.48 28.34 22.55
N GLY A 117 7.62 28.23 21.52
CA GLY A 117 7.79 28.95 20.25
C GLY A 117 9.00 28.50 19.44
N GLN A 118 9.56 27.33 19.76
CA GLN A 118 10.67 26.76 19.01
C GLN A 118 10.18 26.25 17.66
N GLU A 119 10.93 26.58 16.62
CA GLU A 119 10.76 25.97 15.31
C GLU A 119 11.37 24.57 15.34
N LEU A 120 10.54 23.56 15.09
CA LEU A 120 10.96 22.17 14.99
C LEU A 120 10.95 21.73 13.54
N SER A 121 11.87 20.81 13.20
CA SER A 121 11.83 20.12 11.91
C SER A 121 11.01 18.83 12.03
N PHE A 122 10.09 18.69 11.10
CA PHE A 122 9.19 17.57 10.96
C PHE A 122 9.51 16.85 9.64
N THR A 123 9.68 15.53 9.69
CA THR A 123 9.84 14.63 8.54
C THR A 123 8.71 13.58 8.42
N ASN A 124 7.75 13.73 7.50
CA ASN A 124 6.78 12.65 7.23
C ASN A 124 7.43 11.53 6.43
N ILE A 125 6.97 10.29 6.63
CA ILE A 125 7.45 9.11 5.90
C ILE A 125 6.36 8.66 4.93
N VAL A 126 6.67 8.69 3.63
CA VAL A 126 5.73 8.23 2.61
C VAL A 126 6.34 7.04 1.88
N ALA A 127 5.67 5.90 1.99
CA ALA A 127 6.08 4.65 1.36
C ALA A 127 5.04 4.22 0.33
N THR A 128 5.47 4.02 -0.91
CA THR A 128 4.59 3.60 -2.02
C THR A 128 5.11 2.30 -2.64
N TYR A 129 4.22 1.32 -2.78
CA TYR A 129 4.49 0.15 -3.63
C TYR A 129 3.98 0.45 -5.05
N HIS A 130 4.86 0.29 -6.03
CA HIS A 130 4.56 0.52 -7.44
C HIS A 130 4.39 -0.84 -8.14
N LEU A 131 3.18 -1.15 -8.64
CA LEU A 131 2.90 -2.40 -9.37
C LEU A 131 3.33 -2.35 -10.85
N ASP A 132 3.65 -1.17 -11.37
CA ASP A 132 4.15 -0.94 -12.72
C ASP A 132 5.07 0.29 -12.76
N ASN A 133 6.08 0.25 -13.63
CA ASN A 133 7.08 1.33 -13.80
C ASN A 133 6.57 2.54 -14.61
N THR A 134 5.29 2.59 -14.97
CA THR A 134 4.76 3.76 -15.69
C THR A 134 4.28 4.77 -14.65
N ASN A 135 4.35 6.08 -14.88
CA ASN A 135 3.80 7.10 -13.95
C ASN A 135 2.53 7.70 -14.57
N GLY A 136 1.48 6.88 -14.68
CA GLY A 136 0.23 7.27 -15.34
C GLY A 136 -0.75 8.01 -14.41
N PRO A 137 -1.44 9.07 -14.88
CA PRO A 137 -2.37 9.89 -14.07
C PRO A 137 -3.69 9.21 -13.65
N LYS A 138 -3.87 7.90 -13.88
CA LYS A 138 -5.13 7.15 -13.64
C LYS A 138 -4.96 5.94 -12.70
N ARG A 139 -4.17 6.05 -11.63
CA ARG A 139 -4.05 4.97 -10.63
C ARG A 139 -4.83 5.27 -9.37
N LYS A 140 -5.68 4.33 -8.95
CA LYS A 140 -6.28 4.34 -7.62
C LYS A 140 -5.22 3.84 -6.62
N LYS A 141 -5.05 4.58 -5.52
CA LYS A 141 -4.17 4.20 -4.41
C LYS A 141 -5.00 3.92 -3.16
N LEU A 142 -4.79 2.78 -2.52
CA LEU A 142 -5.23 2.60 -1.13
C LEU A 142 -4.16 3.21 -0.24
N ILE A 143 -4.56 4.17 0.60
CA ILE A 143 -3.68 4.85 1.55
C ILE A 143 -4.05 4.41 2.96
N LEU A 144 -3.08 3.86 3.70
CA LEU A 144 -3.17 3.63 5.14
C LEU A 144 -2.23 4.59 5.85
N ALA A 145 -2.64 5.14 6.98
CA ALA A 145 -1.81 6.09 7.69
C ALA A 145 -1.92 6.03 9.22
N CYS A 146 -0.83 6.37 9.89
CA CYS A 146 -0.75 6.59 11.32
C CYS A 146 0.31 7.65 11.62
N HIS A 147 0.36 8.19 12.84
CA HIS A 147 1.47 9.05 13.23
C HIS A 147 2.56 8.26 13.98
N TYR A 148 3.83 8.60 13.78
CA TYR A 148 4.95 7.86 14.38
C TYR A 148 5.68 8.60 15.51
N ASP A 149 5.32 9.85 15.78
CA ASP A 149 5.82 10.60 16.93
C ASP A 149 5.13 10.15 18.23
N SER A 150 5.64 10.63 19.37
CA SER A 150 4.97 10.52 20.66
C SER A 150 4.73 11.91 21.22
N LEU A 151 3.58 12.11 21.87
CA LEU A 151 3.25 13.36 22.52
C LEU A 151 4.36 13.82 23.47
N TYR A 152 4.71 15.10 23.38
CA TYR A 152 5.50 15.76 24.39
C TYR A 152 4.60 16.25 25.53
N ALA A 153 4.81 15.73 26.73
CA ALA A 153 4.21 16.26 27.94
C ALA A 153 5.22 16.19 29.08
N HIS A 154 5.55 17.31 29.70
CA HIS A 154 6.50 17.35 30.82
C HIS A 154 6.09 16.44 31.98
N ALA A 155 4.79 16.38 32.27
CA ALA A 155 4.23 15.52 33.32
C ALA A 155 4.34 14.01 33.00
N LEU A 156 4.58 13.65 31.73
CA LEU A 156 4.63 12.27 31.25
C LEU A 156 6.00 11.98 30.61
N SER A 157 7.07 12.16 31.39
CA SER A 157 8.46 11.97 30.93
C SER A 157 8.75 10.56 30.38
N SER A 158 7.96 9.56 30.80
CA SER A 158 8.00 8.16 30.37
C SER A 158 6.94 7.79 29.32
N PHE A 159 6.19 8.76 28.77
CA PHE A 159 5.17 8.46 27.77
C PHE A 159 5.79 7.90 26.49
N VAL A 160 5.43 6.65 26.19
CA VAL A 160 5.87 5.96 24.97
C VAL A 160 4.80 5.92 23.89
N GLY A 161 3.55 6.30 24.18
CA GLY A 161 2.48 6.28 23.17
C GLY A 161 2.32 4.91 22.52
N ALA A 162 2.06 3.87 23.33
CA ALA A 162 1.97 2.49 22.84
C ALA A 162 0.84 2.32 21.83
N THR A 163 -0.40 2.63 22.24
CA THR A 163 -1.57 2.69 21.35
C THR A 163 -1.61 3.96 20.51
N ASP A 164 -0.85 4.98 20.91
CA ASP A 164 -0.86 6.33 20.34
C ASP A 164 0.54 6.78 19.88
N SER A 165 1.06 6.29 18.74
CA SER A 165 0.50 5.28 17.84
C SER A 165 1.54 4.22 17.46
N ALA A 166 2.36 3.75 18.41
CA ALA A 166 3.41 2.75 18.14
C ALA A 166 2.86 1.42 17.59
N VAL A 167 1.76 0.93 18.18
CA VAL A 167 1.05 -0.28 17.71
C VAL A 167 0.48 -0.07 16.31
N PRO A 168 -0.27 1.01 16.00
CA PRO A 168 -0.64 1.34 14.63
C PRO A 168 0.54 1.36 13.63
N CYS A 169 1.69 1.94 13.99
CA CYS A 169 2.88 1.89 13.14
C CYS A 169 3.34 0.44 12.88
N ALA A 170 3.43 -0.38 13.92
CA ALA A 170 3.82 -1.78 13.80
C ALA A 170 2.84 -2.58 12.95
N ILE A 171 1.53 -2.31 13.06
CA ILE A 171 0.48 -2.91 12.21
C ILE A 171 0.73 -2.56 10.73
N LEU A 172 1.02 -1.30 10.39
CA LEU A 172 1.30 -0.93 9.00
C LEU A 172 2.57 -1.61 8.46
N LEU A 173 3.61 -1.73 9.29
CA LEU A 173 4.83 -2.47 8.92
C LEU A 173 4.56 -3.96 8.72
N ASP A 174 3.70 -4.55 9.54
CA ASP A 174 3.34 -5.97 9.44
C ASP A 174 2.47 -6.26 8.22
N ILE A 175 1.52 -5.36 7.91
CA ILE A 175 0.75 -5.39 6.66
C ILE A 175 1.71 -5.33 5.46
N ALA A 176 2.70 -4.43 5.48
CA ALA A 176 3.70 -4.35 4.42
C ALA A 176 4.50 -5.66 4.28
N ARG A 177 4.95 -6.24 5.39
CA ARG A 177 5.66 -7.53 5.44
C ARG A 177 4.86 -8.67 4.81
N VAL A 178 3.60 -8.81 5.21
CA VAL A 178 2.71 -9.90 4.78
C VAL A 178 2.28 -9.73 3.32
N LEU A 179 2.07 -8.50 2.87
CA LEU A 179 1.65 -8.22 1.49
C LEU A 179 2.79 -8.21 0.49
N ALA A 180 4.03 -7.92 0.89
CA ALA A 180 5.17 -7.79 -0.03
C ALA A 180 5.34 -9.01 -0.97
N PRO A 181 5.29 -10.27 -0.51
CA PRO A 181 5.37 -11.43 -1.41
C PRO A 181 4.23 -11.51 -2.43
N LEU A 182 3.03 -11.04 -2.06
CA LEU A 182 1.87 -11.04 -2.96
C LEU A 182 1.96 -9.92 -3.98
N LEU A 183 2.36 -8.73 -3.55
CA LEU A 183 2.57 -7.58 -4.43
C LEU A 183 3.64 -7.90 -5.48
N SER A 184 4.75 -8.52 -5.08
CA SER A 184 5.78 -8.99 -6.01
C SER A 184 5.27 -10.03 -7.01
N LYS A 185 4.42 -10.98 -6.58
CA LYS A 185 3.77 -11.94 -7.51
C LYS A 185 2.88 -11.22 -8.52
N VAL A 186 2.08 -10.25 -8.06
CA VAL A 186 1.19 -9.46 -8.93
C VAL A 186 1.99 -8.64 -9.93
N GLU A 187 3.05 -7.98 -9.49
CA GLU A 187 3.97 -7.21 -10.34
C GLU A 187 4.58 -8.10 -11.44
N ASN A 188 5.08 -9.29 -11.08
CA ASN A 188 5.61 -10.26 -12.04
C ASN A 188 4.55 -10.73 -13.06
N LEU A 189 3.30 -10.92 -12.64
CA LEU A 189 2.21 -11.28 -13.54
C LEU A 189 1.84 -10.14 -14.50
N ILE A 190 1.86 -8.89 -14.02
CA ILE A 190 1.66 -7.69 -14.85
C ILE A 190 2.79 -7.59 -15.87
N PHE A 191 4.05 -7.77 -15.44
CA PHE A 191 5.20 -7.74 -16.33
C PHE A 191 5.14 -8.82 -17.41
N LYS A 192 4.85 -10.08 -17.05
CA LYS A 192 4.68 -11.19 -18.01
C LYS A 192 3.59 -10.92 -19.05
N ARG A 193 2.48 -10.27 -18.65
CA ARG A 193 1.41 -9.88 -19.58
C ARG A 193 1.88 -8.77 -20.53
N ALA A 194 2.64 -7.79 -20.03
CA ALA A 194 3.20 -6.72 -20.85
C ALA A 194 4.26 -7.24 -21.83
N SER A 195 5.10 -8.20 -21.42
CA SER A 195 6.15 -8.79 -22.26
C SER A 195 5.64 -9.90 -23.20
N GLY A 196 4.49 -10.52 -22.91
CA GLY A 196 3.89 -11.61 -23.68
C GLY A 196 2.96 -11.19 -24.83
N GLY A 197 2.88 -9.90 -25.16
CA GLY A 197 1.86 -9.33 -26.04
C GLY A 197 2.28 -8.98 -27.46
N ARG A 198 2.79 -9.94 -28.26
CA ARG A 198 2.53 -10.01 -29.71
C ARG A 198 2.83 -11.40 -30.31
N CYS A 199 2.22 -12.46 -29.78
CA CYS A 199 2.18 -13.73 -30.52
C CYS A 199 1.02 -13.68 -31.53
N ASN A 200 1.35 -13.86 -32.81
CA ASN A 200 0.47 -13.80 -33.98
C ASN A 200 -0.90 -14.44 -33.72
N ARG A 201 -1.96 -13.62 -33.80
CA ARG A 201 -3.30 -14.11 -34.11
C ARG A 201 -3.22 -14.63 -35.55
N ARG A 202 -2.99 -15.94 -35.73
CA ARG A 202 -3.13 -16.60 -37.03
C ARG A 202 -4.54 -16.26 -37.53
N VAL A 203 -4.61 -15.46 -38.57
CA VAL A 203 -5.79 -15.39 -39.42
C VAL A 203 -6.03 -16.83 -39.85
N ALA A 204 -7.19 -17.37 -39.48
CA ALA A 204 -7.63 -18.68 -39.95
C ALA A 204 -7.62 -18.63 -41.49
N ARG A 205 -6.70 -19.36 -42.12
CA ARG A 205 -6.82 -19.64 -43.55
C ARG A 205 -8.02 -20.55 -43.69
N HIS A 206 -9.03 -20.05 -44.38
CA HIS A 206 -10.18 -20.81 -44.82
C HIS A 206 -9.70 -21.99 -45.69
N PRO A 207 -10.29 -23.20 -45.56
CA PRO A 207 -9.98 -24.31 -46.46
C PRO A 207 -10.60 -24.07 -47.85
N ARG A 208 -9.94 -24.67 -48.84
CA ARG A 208 -10.19 -24.55 -50.29
C ARG A 208 -11.64 -24.88 -50.66
N GLU A 209 -12.21 -24.09 -51.57
CA GLU A 209 -13.18 -24.58 -52.55
C GLU A 209 -12.48 -24.68 -53.89
N MET A 210 -12.52 -25.88 -54.47
CA MET A 210 -12.23 -26.13 -55.89
C MET A 210 -13.53 -25.89 -56.64
N GLU A 211 -13.51 -25.00 -57.64
CA GLU A 211 -14.47 -25.09 -58.74
C GLU A 211 -13.78 -24.69 -60.04
N ASN A 212 -13.76 -25.65 -60.96
CA ASN A 212 -13.38 -25.49 -62.35
C ASN A 212 -14.53 -24.81 -63.08
N ASP A 213 -14.24 -23.86 -63.97
CA ASP A 213 -14.95 -23.73 -65.24
C ASP A 213 -14.23 -22.74 -66.17
N THR A 214 -13.66 -23.26 -67.25
CA THR A 214 -13.42 -22.51 -68.50
C THR A 214 -13.24 -23.52 -69.64
N LEU A 215 -14.37 -23.96 -70.18
CA LEU A 215 -14.54 -24.41 -71.57
C LEU A 215 -15.22 -23.23 -72.28
N GLY A 216 -14.84 -22.74 -73.47
CA GLY A 216 -13.80 -23.10 -74.43
C GLY A 216 -14.02 -22.28 -75.72
N VAL A 217 -13.17 -22.55 -76.71
CA VAL A 217 -13.31 -22.27 -78.17
C VAL A 217 -13.22 -20.78 -78.58
N GLY A 218 -12.36 -20.30 -79.48
CA GLY A 218 -11.56 -20.89 -80.56
C GLY A 218 -11.84 -20.08 -81.84
N ALA A 219 -10.82 -19.60 -82.56
CA ALA A 219 -10.91 -19.20 -83.96
C ALA A 219 -9.51 -18.98 -84.56
N ASP A 220 -9.35 -19.51 -85.76
CA ASP A 220 -8.17 -19.57 -86.61
C ASP A 220 -7.87 -18.26 -87.36
N ALA A 221 -6.70 -18.26 -88.01
CA ALA A 221 -6.10 -17.32 -89.00
C ALA A 221 -5.16 -16.24 -88.46
#